data_AF-A0A2E5ID05-F1
#
_entry.id   AF-A0A2E5ID05-F1
#
_cell.length_a   1.000
_cell.length_b   1.000
_cell.length_c   1.000
_cell.angle_alpha   90.00
_cell.angle_beta   90.00
_cell.angle_gamma   90.00
#
_symmetry.space_group_name_H-M   'P 1'
#
loop_
_entity.id
_entity.type
_entity.pdbx_description
1 polymer ?
#
loop_
_entity_poly.entity_id
_entity_poly.type
_entity_poly.pdbx_seq_one_letter_code
_entity_poly.pdbx_strand_id
1 'polypeptide(L)'
;MNEAVIAEGTPFLVRIEYKRYLILSGLSSFLPVATIFLILVQGESNDDIYAPLFTLFMLLFPFVLISAFVAIVKFGREFYNLFFLCSFSSLPITLWEYINQSRNGCLSFGFPGSSGCPPDPPGYDTPRVLFFIFQIILLMFAYGRLMKEDWKGLCGVLYAISFSSFVYFIAYFVGLWYG
;
A
#
# COMPACT_ATOMS: atom_id res chain seq x y z
N MET A 1 -18.53 -21.19 -39.38
CA MET A 1 -17.55 -20.07 -39.35
C MET A 1 -17.65 -19.16 -38.12
N ASN A 2 -18.49 -19.46 -37.11
CA ASN A 2 -18.68 -18.57 -35.94
C ASN A 2 -18.03 -19.03 -34.62
N GLU A 3 -17.58 -20.27 -34.50
CA GLU A 3 -17.03 -20.75 -33.22
C GLU A 3 -15.54 -20.42 -33.03
N ALA A 4 -14.77 -20.35 -34.12
CA ALA A 4 -13.35 -19.99 -34.07
C ALA A 4 -13.11 -18.51 -33.70
N VAL A 5 -13.99 -17.60 -34.12
CA VAL A 5 -13.90 -16.15 -33.82
C VAL A 5 -14.21 -15.87 -32.34
N ILE A 6 -15.09 -16.68 -31.71
CA ILE A 6 -15.42 -16.57 -30.28
C ILE A 6 -14.27 -17.12 -29.41
N ALA A 7 -13.58 -18.17 -29.89
CA ALA A 7 -12.41 -18.75 -29.23
C ALA A 7 -11.15 -17.87 -29.29
N GLU A 8 -11.00 -17.02 -30.32
CA GLU A 8 -9.89 -16.04 -30.40
C GLU A 8 -10.19 -14.71 -29.68
N GLY A 9 -11.46 -14.31 -29.57
CA GLY A 9 -11.85 -13.10 -28.84
C GLY A 9 -11.71 -13.21 -27.31
N THR A 10 -11.88 -14.42 -26.77
CA THR A 10 -11.77 -14.72 -25.33
C THR A 10 -10.36 -14.55 -24.74
N PRO A 11 -9.25 -15.06 -25.35
CA PRO A 11 -7.90 -14.84 -24.83
C PRO A 11 -7.44 -13.39 -24.97
N PHE A 12 -7.91 -12.66 -25.99
CA PHE A 12 -7.59 -11.25 -26.18
C PHE A 12 -8.24 -10.35 -25.12
N LEU A 13 -9.53 -10.56 -24.83
CA LEU A 13 -10.25 -9.85 -23.77
C LEU A 13 -9.64 -10.12 -22.39
N VAL A 14 -9.32 -11.37 -22.08
CA VAL A 14 -8.63 -11.75 -20.82
C VAL A 14 -7.27 -11.05 -20.70
N ARG A 15 -6.53 -10.92 -21.81
CA ARG A 15 -5.22 -10.24 -21.84
C ARG A 15 -5.32 -8.73 -21.64
N ILE A 16 -6.33 -8.06 -22.21
CA ILE A 16 -6.59 -6.63 -21.98
C ILE A 16 -6.99 -6.40 -20.52
N GLU A 17 -7.86 -7.25 -20.00
CA GLU A 17 -8.37 -7.10 -18.65
C GLU A 17 -7.27 -7.32 -17.61
N TYR A 18 -6.44 -8.35 -17.81
CA TYR A 18 -5.23 -8.58 -17.03
C TYR A 18 -4.33 -7.34 -16.99
N LYS A 19 -4.08 -6.70 -18.14
CA LYS A 19 -3.28 -5.46 -18.19
C LYS A 19 -3.90 -4.33 -17.36
N ARG A 20 -5.23 -4.20 -17.34
CA ARG A 20 -5.91 -3.16 -16.52
C ARG A 20 -5.69 -3.39 -15.03
N TYR A 21 -5.91 -4.61 -14.55
CA TYR A 21 -5.68 -4.93 -13.14
C TYR A 21 -4.22 -4.78 -12.75
N LEU A 22 -3.30 -5.23 -13.62
CA LEU A 22 -1.85 -5.14 -13.38
C LEU A 22 -1.34 -3.69 -13.36
N ILE A 23 -1.81 -2.83 -14.26
CA ILE A 23 -1.42 -1.42 -14.29
C ILE A 23 -1.93 -0.73 -13.02
N LEU A 24 -3.21 -0.94 -12.68
CA LEU A 24 -3.81 -0.32 -11.51
C LEU A 24 -3.17 -0.80 -10.21
N SER A 25 -2.97 -2.12 -10.05
CA SER A 25 -2.32 -2.69 -8.87
C SER A 25 -0.82 -2.39 -8.82
N GLY A 26 -0.16 -2.30 -9.98
CA GLY A 26 1.24 -1.92 -10.11
C GLY A 26 1.46 -0.48 -9.65
N LEU A 27 0.72 0.48 -10.22
CA LEU A 27 0.77 1.88 -9.81
C LEU A 27 0.40 2.06 -8.33
N SER A 28 -0.66 1.39 -7.88
CA SER A 28 -1.11 1.51 -6.49
C SER A 28 -0.18 0.86 -5.47
N SER A 29 0.63 -0.12 -5.87
CA SER A 29 1.62 -0.77 -4.99
C SER A 29 2.94 0.00 -4.97
N PHE A 30 3.31 0.65 -6.08
CA PHE A 30 4.50 1.51 -6.16
C PHE A 30 4.39 2.78 -5.31
N LEU A 31 3.27 3.49 -5.42
CA LEU A 31 3.05 4.75 -4.71
C LEU A 31 3.25 4.67 -3.19
N PRO A 32 2.69 3.71 -2.45
CA PRO A 32 2.91 3.61 -1.01
C PRO A 32 4.35 3.24 -0.66
N VAL A 33 5.00 2.35 -1.42
CA VAL A 33 6.41 1.98 -1.21
C VAL A 33 7.31 3.19 -1.40
N ALA A 34 7.08 3.97 -2.46
CA ALA A 34 7.80 5.21 -2.73
C ALA A 34 7.57 6.25 -1.61
N THR A 35 6.33 6.37 -1.13
CA THR A 35 5.98 7.30 -0.05
C THR A 35 6.70 6.93 1.25
N ILE A 36 6.67 5.65 1.66
CA ILE A 36 7.36 5.18 2.88
C ILE A 36 8.88 5.37 2.75
N PHE A 37 9.45 5.05 1.59
CA PHE A 37 10.88 5.24 1.33
C PHE A 37 11.30 6.71 1.48
N LEU A 38 10.51 7.64 0.94
CA LEU A 38 10.82 9.07 1.03
C LEU A 38 10.73 9.57 2.47
N ILE A 39 9.73 9.13 3.25
CA ILE A 39 9.62 9.46 4.67
C ILE A 39 10.87 8.97 5.43
N LEU A 40 11.39 7.77 5.11
CA LEU A 40 12.58 7.21 5.76
C LEU A 40 13.88 7.92 5.38
N VAL A 41 14.03 8.37 4.13
CA VAL A 41 15.29 8.93 3.61
C VAL A 41 15.44 10.41 3.88
N GLN A 42 14.34 11.18 3.80
CA GLN A 42 14.43 12.65 3.84
C GLN A 42 14.11 13.27 5.20
N GLY A 43 13.58 12.49 6.15
CA GLY A 43 12.98 13.04 7.37
C GLY A 43 11.81 13.98 7.05
N GLU A 44 11.08 14.44 8.06
CA GLU A 44 9.92 15.34 7.89
C GLU A 44 10.25 16.72 7.27
N SER A 45 11.52 17.02 6.94
CA SER A 45 11.97 18.38 6.61
C SER A 45 11.82 18.80 5.13
N ASN A 46 11.32 17.95 4.22
CA ASN A 46 11.18 18.28 2.79
C ASN A 46 9.76 18.05 2.27
N ASP A 47 8.86 18.99 2.63
CA ASP A 47 7.42 19.05 2.30
C ASP A 47 7.09 18.96 0.80
N ASP A 48 8.05 19.29 -0.06
CA ASP A 48 7.79 19.52 -1.48
C ASP A 48 7.46 18.25 -2.29
N ILE A 49 7.86 17.05 -1.84
CA ILE A 49 7.73 15.82 -2.64
C ILE A 49 6.83 14.76 -2.00
N TYR A 50 6.79 14.65 -0.66
CA TYR A 50 6.01 13.61 -0.01
C TYR A 50 4.50 13.90 -0.03
N ALA A 51 4.10 15.17 0.17
CA ALA A 51 2.68 15.55 0.23
C ALA A 51 1.95 15.31 -1.10
N PRO A 52 2.53 15.63 -2.28
CA PRO A 52 1.95 15.27 -3.57
C PRO A 52 1.77 13.76 -3.77
N LEU A 53 2.77 12.94 -3.38
CA LEU A 53 2.71 11.48 -3.55
C LEU A 53 1.67 10.84 -2.65
N PHE A 54 1.60 11.26 -1.39
CA PHE A 54 0.56 10.83 -0.47
C PHE A 54 -0.83 11.24 -0.97
N THR A 55 -0.98 12.49 -1.43
CA THR A 55 -2.25 12.98 -2.00
C THR A 55 -2.67 12.16 -3.22
N LEU A 56 -1.74 11.87 -4.12
CA LEU A 56 -1.99 11.04 -5.30
C LEU A 56 -2.40 9.61 -4.90
N PHE A 57 -1.74 9.03 -3.90
CA PHE A 57 -2.11 7.73 -3.36
C PHE A 57 -3.53 7.74 -2.79
N MET A 58 -3.88 8.73 -1.95
CA MET A 58 -5.22 8.87 -1.37
C MET A 58 -6.30 9.10 -2.43
N LEU A 59 -5.98 9.83 -3.50
CA LEU A 59 -6.88 10.05 -4.65
C LEU A 59 -7.13 8.76 -5.44
N LEU A 60 -6.10 7.94 -5.64
CA LEU A 60 -6.20 6.68 -6.38
C LEU A 60 -6.82 5.54 -5.56
N PHE A 61 -6.70 5.61 -4.23
CA PHE A 61 -7.12 4.54 -3.34
C PHE A 61 -8.60 4.11 -3.48
N PRO A 62 -9.59 5.02 -3.64
CA PRO A 62 -10.98 4.64 -3.90
C PRO A 62 -11.14 3.79 -5.17
N PHE A 63 -10.41 4.10 -6.24
CA PHE A 63 -10.44 3.33 -7.48
C PHE A 63 -9.84 1.93 -7.28
N VAL A 64 -8.77 1.84 -6.49
CA VAL A 64 -8.12 0.58 -6.11
C VAL A 64 -9.05 -0.27 -5.24
N LEU A 65 -9.79 0.33 -4.32
CA LEU A 65 -10.79 -0.39 -3.52
C LEU A 65 -11.91 -0.96 -4.40
N ILE A 66 -12.50 -0.13 -5.27
CA ILE A 66 -13.56 -0.56 -6.18
C ILE A 66 -13.05 -1.70 -7.08
N SER A 67 -11.87 -1.57 -7.65
CA SER A 67 -11.29 -2.62 -8.50
C SER A 67 -10.93 -3.89 -7.71
N ALA A 68 -10.51 -3.76 -6.44
CA ALA A 68 -10.30 -4.91 -5.56
C ALA A 68 -11.61 -5.65 -5.29
N PHE A 69 -12.73 -4.96 -5.03
CA PHE A 69 -14.04 -5.59 -4.88
C PHE A 69 -14.46 -6.35 -6.14
N VAL A 70 -14.29 -5.74 -7.31
CA VAL A 70 -14.56 -6.42 -8.60
C VAL A 70 -13.66 -7.65 -8.76
N ALA A 71 -12.37 -7.53 -8.41
CA ALA A 71 -11.40 -8.63 -8.47
C ALA A 71 -11.75 -9.78 -7.51
N ILE A 72 -12.27 -9.49 -6.30
CA ILE A 72 -12.74 -10.51 -5.35
C ILE A 72 -13.88 -11.33 -5.96
N VAL A 73 -14.88 -10.65 -6.54
CA VAL A 73 -16.03 -11.31 -7.18
C VAL A 73 -15.59 -12.14 -8.39
N LYS A 74 -14.62 -11.64 -9.16
CA LYS A 74 -14.22 -12.23 -10.44
C LYS A 74 -13.16 -13.33 -10.34
N PHE A 75 -12.12 -13.12 -9.54
CA PHE A 75 -11.00 -14.05 -9.41
C PHE A 75 -11.19 -15.02 -8.25
N GLY A 76 -12.13 -14.73 -7.34
CA GLY A 76 -12.52 -15.62 -6.26
C GLY A 76 -11.36 -15.97 -5.33
N ARG A 77 -11.30 -17.25 -4.94
CA ARG A 77 -10.46 -17.75 -3.85
C ARG A 77 -8.96 -17.52 -4.05
N GLU A 78 -8.49 -17.58 -5.28
CA GLU A 78 -7.07 -17.38 -5.62
C GLU A 78 -6.61 -15.95 -5.31
N PHE A 79 -7.50 -14.97 -5.48
CA PHE A 79 -7.24 -13.57 -5.17
C PHE A 79 -7.46 -13.26 -3.70
N TYR A 80 -8.66 -13.51 -3.16
CA TYR A 80 -9.02 -12.97 -1.85
C TYR A 80 -8.23 -13.64 -0.71
N ASN A 81 -7.83 -14.91 -0.84
CA ASN A 81 -7.00 -15.57 0.17
C ASN A 81 -5.68 -14.83 0.37
N LEU A 82 -5.01 -14.48 -0.73
CA LEU A 82 -3.72 -13.79 -0.67
C LEU A 82 -3.90 -12.32 -0.31
N PHE A 83 -4.95 -11.67 -0.83
CA PHE A 83 -5.29 -10.32 -0.45
C PHE A 83 -5.43 -10.18 1.08
N PHE A 84 -6.33 -10.97 1.69
CA PHE A 84 -6.59 -10.88 3.12
C PHE A 84 -5.42 -11.37 3.96
N LEU A 85 -4.73 -12.45 3.56
CA LEU A 85 -3.57 -12.96 4.29
C LEU A 85 -2.45 -11.91 4.37
N CYS A 86 -2.11 -11.29 3.23
CA CYS A 86 -1.06 -10.27 3.16
C CYS A 86 -1.50 -8.95 3.81
N SER A 87 -2.77 -8.58 3.74
CA SER A 87 -3.26 -7.37 4.42
C SER A 87 -3.28 -7.54 5.94
N PHE A 88 -3.81 -8.66 6.44
CA PHE A 88 -3.94 -8.85 7.89
C PHE A 88 -2.62 -9.12 8.60
N SER A 89 -1.62 -9.69 7.91
CA SER A 89 -0.29 -9.86 8.49
C SER A 89 0.43 -8.54 8.78
N SER A 90 -0.02 -7.42 8.19
CA SER A 90 0.53 -6.10 8.43
C SER A 90 0.00 -5.43 9.71
N LEU A 91 -1.15 -5.88 10.23
CA LEU A 91 -1.86 -5.25 11.35
C LEU A 91 -1.01 -5.07 12.63
N PRO A 92 -0.16 -6.02 13.04
CA PRO A 92 0.66 -5.83 14.24
C PRO A 92 1.61 -4.64 14.11
N ILE A 93 2.21 -4.44 12.93
CA ILE A 93 3.13 -3.33 12.65
C ILE A 93 2.34 -2.02 12.61
N THR A 94 1.17 -2.03 11.96
CA THR A 94 0.25 -0.89 11.91
C THR A 94 -0.23 -0.45 13.29
N LEU A 95 -0.60 -1.39 14.16
CA LEU A 95 -1.01 -1.09 15.53
C LEU A 95 0.15 -0.52 16.35
N TRP A 96 1.36 -1.06 16.16
CA TRP A 96 2.56 -0.52 16.80
C TRP A 96 2.81 0.93 16.35
N GLU A 97 2.71 1.23 15.06
CA GLU A 97 2.85 2.60 14.56
C GLU A 97 1.84 3.54 15.21
N TYR A 98 0.56 3.16 15.27
CA TYR A 98 -0.47 3.95 15.95
C TYR A 98 -0.09 4.26 17.40
N ILE A 99 0.32 3.24 18.17
CA ILE A 99 0.71 3.41 19.57
C ILE A 99 1.93 4.32 19.68
N ASN A 100 2.92 4.14 18.81
CA ASN A 100 4.13 4.94 18.79
C ASN A 100 3.83 6.43 18.54
N GLN A 101 3.01 6.71 17.52
CA GLN A 101 2.58 8.07 17.18
C GLN A 101 1.70 8.68 18.28
N SER A 102 0.77 7.91 18.85
CA SER A 102 -0.11 8.42 19.94
C SER A 102 0.61 8.72 21.26
N ARG A 103 1.83 8.23 21.45
CA ARG A 103 2.60 8.41 22.69
C ARG A 103 3.76 9.37 22.55
N ASN A 104 4.37 9.40 21.38
CA ASN A 104 5.62 10.09 21.12
C ASN A 104 5.53 11.07 19.96
N GLY A 105 4.47 10.98 19.13
CA GLY A 105 4.25 11.87 18.01
C GLY A 105 3.97 13.29 18.50
N CYS A 106 4.39 14.26 17.71
CA CYS A 106 4.16 15.67 18.02
C CYS A 106 3.97 16.46 16.73
N LEU A 107 2.91 17.27 16.68
CA LEU A 107 2.60 18.17 15.58
C LEU A 107 2.91 19.61 15.99
N SER A 108 4.06 20.12 15.57
CA SER A 108 4.39 21.53 15.76
C SER A 108 3.96 22.34 14.53
N PHE A 109 2.76 22.92 14.58
CA PHE A 109 2.39 23.99 13.64
C PHE A 109 3.25 25.20 13.95
N GLY A 110 4.21 25.53 13.07
CA GLY A 110 5.30 26.49 13.27
C GLY A 110 4.88 27.92 13.63
N PHE A 111 4.35 28.12 14.83
CA PHE A 111 4.18 29.44 15.43
C PHE A 111 5.55 29.93 15.91
N PRO A 112 5.97 31.16 15.53
CA PRO A 112 7.25 31.69 15.93
C PRO A 112 7.29 31.85 17.46
N GLY A 113 8.10 31.03 18.14
CA GLY A 113 8.31 31.07 19.59
C GLY A 113 7.90 29.81 20.37
N SER A 114 7.26 28.81 19.76
CA SER A 114 7.05 27.51 20.43
C SER A 114 8.31 26.64 20.30
N SER A 115 8.89 26.23 21.42
CA SER A 115 9.89 25.17 21.46
C SER A 115 9.29 23.94 20.77
N GLY A 116 9.80 23.63 19.58
CA GLY A 116 9.33 22.53 18.74
C GLY A 116 9.41 21.19 19.45
N CYS A 117 8.75 20.20 18.86
CA CYS A 117 8.59 18.86 19.39
C CYS A 117 9.85 18.31 20.09
N PRO A 118 9.67 17.61 21.23
CA PRO A 118 10.80 16.97 21.89
C PRO A 118 11.50 16.03 20.90
N PRO A 119 12.82 15.80 21.04
CA PRO A 119 13.53 14.89 20.17
C PRO A 119 12.91 13.49 20.25
N ASP A 120 12.79 12.84 19.11
CA ASP A 120 12.20 11.50 19.01
C ASP A 120 12.95 10.51 19.91
N PRO A 121 12.23 9.63 20.65
CA PRO A 121 12.86 8.61 21.48
C PRO A 121 13.64 7.61 20.62
N PRO A 122 14.66 6.94 21.19
CA PRO A 122 15.42 5.94 20.45
C PRO A 122 14.51 4.83 19.95
N GLY A 123 14.58 4.56 18.64
CA GLY A 123 13.75 3.54 17.99
C GLY A 123 12.34 4.00 17.59
N TYR A 124 12.05 5.30 17.64
CA TYR A 124 10.79 5.87 17.15
C TYR A 124 10.45 5.44 15.71
N ASP A 125 11.44 5.39 14.80
CA ASP A 125 11.21 4.98 13.41
C ASP A 125 11.12 3.46 13.18
N THR A 126 11.31 2.65 14.22
CA THR A 126 11.33 1.18 14.11
C THR A 126 10.10 0.59 13.42
N PRO A 127 8.86 0.89 13.85
CA PRO A 127 7.65 0.40 13.17
C PRO A 127 7.60 0.80 11.69
N ARG A 128 8.02 2.02 11.34
CA ARG A 128 8.11 2.49 9.94
C ARG A 128 9.11 1.70 9.11
N VAL A 129 10.30 1.45 9.64
CA VAL A 129 11.34 0.63 8.98
C VAL A 129 10.86 -0.81 8.79
N LEU A 130 10.26 -1.40 9.82
CA LEU A 130 9.72 -2.76 9.74
C LEU A 130 8.60 -2.87 8.72
N PHE A 131 7.71 -1.87 8.66
CA PHE A 131 6.66 -1.83 7.65
C PHE A 131 7.23 -1.74 6.24
N PHE A 132 8.27 -0.93 6.02
CA PHE A 132 8.95 -0.85 4.73
C PHE A 132 9.57 -2.19 4.30
N ILE A 133 10.29 -2.85 5.21
CA ILE A 133 10.85 -4.19 4.97
C ILE A 133 9.73 -5.19 4.64
N PHE A 134 8.62 -5.13 5.38
CA PHE A 134 7.44 -5.96 5.13
C PHE A 134 6.88 -5.74 3.70
N GLN A 135 6.79 -4.49 3.22
CA GLN A 135 6.36 -4.21 1.85
C GLN A 135 7.33 -4.78 0.80
N ILE A 136 8.64 -4.72 1.04
CA ILE A 136 9.65 -5.35 0.15
C ILE A 136 9.47 -6.87 0.12
N ILE A 137 9.23 -7.51 1.27
CA ILE A 137 8.95 -8.96 1.33
C ILE A 137 7.70 -9.31 0.53
N LEU A 138 6.63 -8.53 0.63
CA LEU A 138 5.42 -8.72 -0.17
C LEU A 138 5.67 -8.55 -1.67
N LEU A 139 6.49 -7.58 -2.09
CA LEU A 139 6.89 -7.42 -3.48
C LEU A 139 7.71 -8.62 -4.00
N MET A 140 8.63 -9.14 -3.20
CA MET A 140 9.36 -10.37 -3.54
C MET A 140 8.41 -11.57 -3.64
N PHE A 141 7.42 -11.67 -2.75
CA PHE A 141 6.40 -12.70 -2.80
C PHE A 141 5.52 -12.59 -4.05
N ALA A 142 5.13 -11.37 -4.42
CA ALA A 142 4.44 -11.07 -5.69
C ALA A 142 5.27 -11.53 -6.90
N TYR A 143 6.57 -11.22 -6.93
CA TYR A 143 7.46 -11.68 -7.99
C TYR A 143 7.54 -13.22 -8.08
N GLY A 144 7.58 -13.91 -6.94
CA GLY A 144 7.51 -15.37 -6.91
C GLY A 144 6.19 -15.94 -7.47
N ARG A 145 5.08 -15.22 -7.34
CA ARG A 145 3.79 -15.58 -7.97
C ARG A 145 3.80 -15.35 -9.48
N LEU A 146 4.40 -14.25 -9.93
CA LEU A 146 4.59 -13.98 -11.36
C LEU A 146 5.35 -15.13 -12.05
N MET A 147 6.39 -15.65 -11.41
CA MET A 147 7.18 -16.78 -11.93
C MET A 147 6.42 -18.11 -12.00
N LYS A 148 5.36 -18.26 -11.19
CA LYS A 148 4.48 -19.44 -11.19
C LYS A 148 3.28 -19.31 -12.15
N GLU A 149 3.26 -18.24 -12.96
CA GLU A 149 2.14 -17.89 -13.85
C GLU A 149 0.79 -17.69 -13.11
N ASP A 150 0.83 -17.53 -11.79
CA ASP A 150 -0.33 -17.27 -10.94
C ASP A 150 -0.63 -15.76 -10.88
N TRP A 151 -1.14 -15.24 -11.99
CA TRP A 151 -1.40 -13.83 -12.18
C TRP A 151 -2.53 -13.30 -11.26
N LYS A 152 -3.51 -14.13 -10.90
CA LYS A 152 -4.59 -13.74 -9.98
C LYS A 152 -4.04 -13.57 -8.57
N GLY A 153 -3.20 -14.51 -8.14
CA GLY A 153 -2.53 -14.41 -6.86
C GLY A 153 -1.56 -13.24 -6.79
N LEU A 154 -0.81 -12.99 -7.87
CA LEU A 154 0.02 -11.78 -8.03
C LEU A 154 -0.82 -10.51 -7.80
N CYS A 155 -1.93 -10.35 -8.51
CA CYS A 155 -2.83 -9.21 -8.31
C CYS A 155 -3.27 -9.13 -6.84
N GLY A 156 -3.70 -10.24 -6.22
CA GLY A 156 -4.09 -10.28 -4.81
C GLY A 156 -3.03 -9.70 -3.87
N VAL A 157 -1.76 -10.05 -4.07
CA VAL A 157 -0.64 -9.51 -3.28
C VAL A 157 -0.41 -8.02 -3.56
N LEU A 158 -0.44 -7.59 -4.83
CA LEU A 158 -0.24 -6.18 -5.17
C LEU A 158 -1.34 -5.27 -4.60
N TYR A 159 -2.61 -5.72 -4.63
CA TYR A 159 -3.70 -5.02 -3.97
C TYR A 159 -3.53 -5.01 -2.44
N ALA A 160 -2.99 -6.08 -1.85
CA ALA A 160 -2.73 -6.12 -0.42
C ALA A 160 -1.65 -5.13 0.03
N ILE A 161 -0.62 -4.89 -0.79
CA ILE A 161 0.41 -3.86 -0.55
C ILE A 161 -0.25 -2.48 -0.45
N SER A 162 -1.12 -2.14 -1.41
CA SER A 162 -1.85 -0.87 -1.38
C SER A 162 -2.78 -0.76 -0.17
N PHE A 163 -3.56 -1.80 0.10
CA PHE A 163 -4.52 -1.80 1.21
C PHE A 163 -3.82 -1.71 2.57
N SER A 164 -2.82 -2.56 2.82
CA SER A 164 -2.04 -2.51 4.07
C SER A 164 -1.38 -1.15 4.29
N SER A 165 -0.83 -0.55 3.23
CA SER A 165 -0.22 0.78 3.31
C SER A 165 -1.23 1.87 3.63
N PHE A 166 -2.44 1.81 3.07
CA PHE A 166 -3.50 2.75 3.42
C PHE A 166 -3.91 2.63 4.88
N VAL A 167 -4.13 1.41 5.39
CA VAL A 167 -4.47 1.19 6.80
C VAL A 167 -3.33 1.67 7.71
N TYR A 168 -2.07 1.44 7.31
CA TYR A 168 -0.89 1.95 7.99
C TYR A 168 -0.84 3.48 8.03
N PHE A 169 -1.08 4.17 6.91
CA PHE A 169 -1.12 5.63 6.90
C PHE A 169 -2.25 6.19 7.77
N ILE A 170 -3.44 5.58 7.77
CA ILE A 170 -4.50 5.98 8.70
C ILE A 170 -4.01 5.84 10.14
N ALA A 171 -3.43 4.71 10.51
CA ALA A 171 -2.90 4.51 11.86
C ALA A 171 -1.82 5.53 12.24
N TYR A 172 -0.93 5.87 11.31
CA TYR A 172 0.09 6.90 11.45
C TYR A 172 -0.54 8.27 11.76
N PHE A 173 -1.40 8.78 10.87
CA PHE A 173 -1.99 10.11 11.00
C PHE A 173 -2.97 10.22 12.16
N VAL A 174 -3.77 9.18 12.40
CA VAL A 174 -4.68 9.13 13.54
C VAL A 174 -3.87 9.10 14.84
N GLY A 175 -2.79 8.33 14.90
CA GLY A 175 -1.89 8.32 16.06
C GLY A 175 -1.33 9.71 16.34
N LEU A 176 -0.83 10.40 15.31
CA LEU A 176 -0.32 11.78 15.43
C LEU A 176 -1.36 12.79 15.92
N TRP A 177 -2.63 12.61 15.58
CA TRP A 177 -3.70 13.52 15.99
C TRP A 177 -4.11 13.35 17.46
N TYR A 178 -3.85 12.18 18.05
CA TYR A 178 -4.21 11.85 19.43
C TYR A 178 -3.03 11.85 20.41
N GLY A 179 -1.80 12.04 19.93
CA GLY A 179 -0.60 12.27 20.74
C GLY A 179 -0.43 13.74 21.11
#